data_AF-A0A937KRA5-F1
#
_entry.id   AF-A0A937KRA5-F1
#
_cell.length_a   1.000
_cell.length_b   1.000
_cell.length_c   1.000
_cell.angle_alpha   90.00
_cell.angle_beta   90.00
_cell.angle_gamma   90.00
#
_symmetry.space_group_name_H-M   'P 1'
#
loop_
_entity.id
_entity.type
_entity.pdbx_description
1 polymer ?
#
loop_
_entity_poly.entity_id
_entity_poly.type
_entity_poly.pdbx_seq_one_letter_code
_entity_poly.pdbx_strand_id
1 'polypeptide(L)'
;MNKAFVLIIFSSFLFFACTKTRTNRNPYLIETSFEYQVNLNLPQFNALQNIGNPVFIGTQGVGIKGVYIMNTGFDTFRAFEASCPNHAPSPCSRIVAGSDSGTCQCDSYEYSLFTGQLLDRPDGEFLYDLLEYNVRSSVSNLYIYN
;
A
#
# COMPACT_ATOMS: atom_id res chain seq x y z
N MET A 1 19.55 -55.02 -22.05
CA MET A 1 19.06 -54.16 -20.94
C MET A 1 18.13 -53.12 -21.53
N ASN A 2 16.88 -53.12 -21.07
CA ASN A 2 15.72 -52.60 -21.78
C ASN A 2 15.76 -51.07 -21.92
N LYS A 3 15.73 -50.57 -23.18
CA LYS A 3 15.65 -49.14 -23.52
C LYS A 3 14.42 -48.43 -22.91
N ALA A 4 13.42 -49.20 -22.46
CA ALA A 4 12.24 -48.73 -21.76
C ALA A 4 12.52 -48.17 -20.35
N PHE A 5 13.65 -48.54 -19.71
CA PHE A 5 13.92 -48.12 -18.33
C PHE A 5 14.48 -46.69 -18.21
N VAL A 6 15.12 -46.18 -19.27
CA VAL A 6 15.72 -44.84 -19.29
C VAL A 6 14.67 -43.74 -19.44
N LEU A 7 13.52 -44.04 -20.06
CA LEU A 7 12.42 -43.09 -20.26
C LEU A 7 11.62 -42.78 -18.99
N ILE A 8 11.67 -43.66 -17.97
CA ILE A 8 10.91 -43.47 -16.73
C ILE A 8 11.64 -42.51 -15.77
N ILE A 9 12.97 -42.43 -15.85
CA ILE A 9 13.79 -41.60 -14.94
C ILE A 9 13.77 -40.11 -15.33
N PHE A 10 13.46 -39.77 -16.59
CA PHE A 10 13.38 -38.37 -17.03
C PHE A 10 12.02 -37.71 -16.76
N SER A 11 11.01 -38.49 -16.33
CA SER A 11 9.64 -38.00 -16.12
C SER A 11 9.38 -37.47 -14.70
N SER A 12 10.30 -37.62 -13.74
CA SER A 12 9.98 -37.49 -12.31
C SER A 12 10.44 -36.22 -11.60
N PHE A 13 10.96 -35.18 -12.28
CA PHE A 13 11.67 -34.10 -11.55
C PHE A 13 11.30 -32.65 -11.86
N LEU A 14 10.13 -32.35 -12.42
CA LEU A 14 9.73 -30.94 -12.63
C LEU A 14 8.33 -30.59 -12.12
N PHE A 15 7.89 -31.18 -11.00
CA PHE A 15 6.80 -30.59 -10.20
C PHE A 15 7.39 -29.55 -9.25
N PHE A 16 7.77 -28.39 -9.78
CA PHE A 16 7.92 -27.19 -8.96
C PHE A 16 6.53 -26.77 -8.48
N ALA A 17 6.11 -27.29 -7.32
CA ALA A 17 4.95 -26.78 -6.62
C ALA A 17 5.27 -25.36 -6.13
N CYS A 18 4.85 -24.36 -6.90
CA CYS A 18 4.83 -22.98 -6.43
C CYS A 18 3.71 -22.89 -5.38
N THR A 19 4.07 -23.01 -4.09
CA THR A 19 3.16 -22.59 -3.03
C THR A 19 2.96 -21.09 -3.17
N LYS A 20 1.77 -20.68 -3.63
CA LYS A 20 1.32 -19.30 -3.46
C LYS A 20 1.26 -19.06 -1.95
N THR A 21 2.28 -18.42 -1.40
CA THR A 21 2.27 -17.89 -0.04
C THR A 21 1.00 -17.04 0.03
N ARG A 22 0.02 -17.44 0.87
CA ARG A 22 -1.12 -16.58 1.13
C ARG A 22 -0.53 -15.36 1.82
N THR A 23 -0.34 -14.27 1.09
CA THR A 23 -0.18 -12.95 1.67
C THR A 23 -1.34 -12.80 2.64
N ASN A 24 -1.05 -12.61 3.93
CA ASN A 24 -2.05 -12.24 4.92
C ASN A 24 -2.62 -10.89 4.50
N ARG A 25 -3.62 -10.91 3.60
CA ARG A 25 -4.34 -9.73 3.19
C ARG A 25 -5.04 -9.19 4.43
N ASN A 26 -4.99 -7.88 4.58
CA ASN A 26 -5.64 -7.19 5.66
C ASN A 26 -7.17 -7.47 5.59
N PRO A 27 -7.77 -8.16 6.59
CA PRO A 27 -9.18 -8.54 6.55
C PRO A 27 -10.11 -7.34 6.76
N TYR A 28 -9.60 -6.22 7.27
CA TYR A 28 -10.37 -5.01 7.52
C TYR A 28 -10.55 -4.15 6.26
N LEU A 29 -9.58 -4.22 5.34
CA LEU A 29 -9.51 -3.35 4.17
C LEU A 29 -9.83 -4.14 2.90
N ILE A 30 -11.06 -4.02 2.41
CA ILE A 30 -11.47 -4.62 1.14
C ILE A 30 -11.00 -3.73 0.00
N GLU A 31 -9.94 -4.18 -0.65
CA GLU A 31 -9.36 -3.60 -1.86
C GLU A 31 -10.35 -3.63 -3.05
N THR A 32 -10.80 -2.45 -3.49
CA THR A 32 -11.48 -2.26 -4.77
C THR A 32 -10.52 -1.69 -5.81
N SER A 33 -10.68 -2.05 -7.08
CA SER A 33 -9.82 -1.52 -8.15
C SER A 33 -10.17 -0.07 -8.47
N PHE A 34 -9.14 0.76 -8.65
CA PHE A 34 -9.24 2.13 -9.10
C PHE A 34 -7.94 2.57 -9.79
N GLU A 35 -8.01 3.63 -10.59
CA GLU A 35 -6.85 4.40 -11.02
C GLU A 35 -7.17 5.89 -10.84
N TYR A 36 -6.24 6.64 -10.24
CA TYR A 36 -6.35 8.08 -10.07
C TYR A 36 -5.09 8.77 -10.60
N GLN A 37 -5.27 9.80 -11.43
CA GLN A 37 -4.17 10.57 -12.00
C GLN A 37 -3.95 11.86 -11.20
N VAL A 38 -2.71 12.09 -10.79
CA VAL A 38 -2.22 13.33 -10.19
C VAL A 38 -1.32 14.04 -11.20
N ASN A 39 -1.58 15.32 -11.47
CA ASN A 39 -0.71 16.15 -12.30
C ASN A 39 0.11 17.09 -11.42
N LEU A 40 1.41 16.83 -11.29
CA LEU A 40 2.34 17.55 -10.41
C LEU A 40 2.49 19.05 -10.72
N ASN A 41 2.04 19.49 -11.91
CA ASN A 41 2.04 20.90 -12.30
C ASN A 41 0.84 21.69 -11.75
N LEU A 42 -0.17 21.02 -11.17
CA LEU A 42 -1.33 21.71 -10.62
C LEU A 42 -1.04 22.24 -9.20
N PRO A 43 -1.46 23.48 -8.86
CA PRO A 43 -1.16 24.09 -7.57
C PRO A 43 -1.58 23.26 -6.35
N GLN A 44 -2.68 22.51 -6.45
CA GLN A 44 -3.17 21.62 -5.39
C GLN A 44 -2.20 20.48 -5.01
N PHE A 45 -1.21 20.20 -5.87
CA PHE A 45 -0.20 19.16 -5.67
C PHE A 45 1.21 19.73 -5.45
N ASN A 46 1.36 21.05 -5.27
CA ASN A 46 2.65 21.69 -5.01
C ASN A 46 3.38 21.10 -3.80
N ALA A 47 2.64 20.65 -2.78
CA ALA A 47 3.22 19.98 -1.62
C ALA A 47 4.06 18.75 -2.02
N LEU A 48 3.64 17.99 -3.04
CA LEU A 48 4.35 16.81 -3.53
C LEU A 48 5.68 17.14 -4.22
N GLN A 49 5.96 18.40 -4.54
CA GLN A 49 7.27 18.80 -5.07
C GLN A 49 8.37 18.74 -4.00
N ASN A 50 7.99 18.74 -2.71
CA ASN A 50 8.91 18.70 -1.60
C ASN A 50 8.80 17.36 -0.86
N ILE A 51 9.94 16.80 -0.46
CA ILE A 51 10.00 15.56 0.31
C ILE A 51 9.27 15.74 1.65
N GLY A 52 8.53 14.72 2.07
CA GLY A 52 7.92 14.67 3.41
C GLY A 52 6.67 15.54 3.57
N ASN A 53 6.00 15.92 2.48
CA ASN A 53 4.74 16.64 2.55
C ASN A 53 3.61 15.78 1.95
N PRO A 54 2.73 15.20 2.78
CA PRO A 54 1.65 14.35 2.31
C PRO A 54 0.49 15.19 1.74
N VAL A 55 -0.14 14.68 0.69
CA VAL A 55 -1.38 15.22 0.12
C VAL A 55 -2.48 14.17 0.22
N PHE A 56 -3.64 14.58 0.72
CA PHE A 56 -4.83 13.73 0.81
C PHE A 56 -5.69 13.83 -0.46
N ILE A 57 -6.06 12.68 -1.01
CA ILE A 57 -7.02 12.54 -2.10
C ILE A 57 -8.30 11.91 -1.54
N GLY A 58 -9.36 12.71 -1.44
CA GLY A 58 -10.68 12.29 -0.94
C GLY A 58 -11.74 12.10 -2.02
N THR A 59 -11.34 11.85 -3.27
CA THR A 59 -12.27 11.66 -4.38
C THR A 59 -13.03 10.34 -4.23
N GLN A 60 -14.35 10.36 -4.49
CA GLN A 60 -15.18 9.15 -4.43
C GLN A 60 -14.65 8.08 -5.38
N GLY A 61 -14.50 6.85 -4.88
CA GLY A 61 -13.97 5.72 -5.66
C GLY A 61 -12.44 5.61 -5.70
N VAL A 62 -11.72 6.49 -4.99
CA VAL A 62 -10.25 6.43 -4.85
C VAL A 62 -9.91 5.98 -3.43
N GLY A 63 -9.38 4.77 -3.30
CA GLY A 63 -9.21 4.11 -2.01
C GLY A 63 -10.53 3.85 -1.27
N ILE A 64 -10.44 3.42 -0.02
CA ILE A 64 -11.61 3.12 0.83
C ILE A 64 -12.09 4.41 1.52
N LYS A 65 -11.17 5.15 2.14
CA LYS A 65 -11.42 6.46 2.76
C LYS A 65 -10.58 7.58 2.14
N GLY A 66 -10.02 7.31 0.98
CA GLY A 66 -9.07 8.18 0.30
C GLY A 66 -7.64 7.66 0.38
N VAL A 67 -6.71 8.47 -0.13
CA VAL A 67 -5.31 8.11 -0.26
C VAL A 67 -4.43 9.26 0.21
N TYR A 68 -3.38 8.97 0.96
CA TYR A 68 -2.28 9.88 1.22
C TYR A 68 -1.15 9.60 0.24
N ILE A 69 -0.72 10.63 -0.49
CA ILE A 69 0.41 10.56 -1.41
C ILE A 69 1.52 11.40 -0.84
N MET A 70 2.75 10.89 -0.83
CA MET A 70 3.91 11.66 -0.36
C MET A 70 5.14 11.41 -1.23
N ASN A 71 5.88 12.48 -1.49
CA ASN A 71 7.23 12.38 -2.03
C ASN A 71 8.18 11.94 -0.93
N THR A 72 8.83 10.80 -1.13
CA THR A 72 9.78 10.19 -0.17
C THR A 72 11.25 10.42 -0.55
N GLY A 73 11.50 11.18 -1.61
CA GLY A 73 12.84 11.50 -2.12
C GLY A 73 13.18 10.77 -3.41
N PHE A 74 14.22 11.24 -4.12
CA PHE A 74 14.72 10.64 -5.37
C PHE A 74 13.60 10.38 -6.40
N ASP A 75 12.69 11.33 -6.57
CA ASP A 75 11.49 11.23 -7.45
C ASP A 75 10.60 10.01 -7.16
N THR A 76 10.67 9.48 -5.93
CA THR A 76 9.88 8.34 -5.46
C THR A 76 8.69 8.82 -4.65
N PHE A 77 7.51 8.39 -5.08
CA PHE A 77 6.24 8.72 -4.45
C PHE A 77 5.62 7.45 -3.89
N ARG A 78 5.09 7.54 -2.68
CA ARG A 78 4.34 6.46 -2.04
C ARG A 78 2.92 6.90 -1.79
N ALA A 79 2.00 5.95 -1.89
CA ALA A 79 0.58 6.17 -1.73
C ALA A 79 0.02 5.17 -0.73
N PHE A 80 -0.63 5.66 0.32
CA PHE A 80 -1.19 4.82 1.39
C PHE A 80 -2.68 5.08 1.55
N GLU A 81 -3.43 4.02 1.85
CA GLU A 81 -4.82 4.10 2.25
C GLU A 81 -5.01 5.00 3.47
N ALA A 82 -6.02 5.87 3.42
CA ALA A 82 -6.34 6.78 4.52
C ALA A 82 -7.19 6.13 5.62
N SER A 83 -7.58 4.86 5.47
CA SER A 83 -8.25 4.07 6.52
C SER A 83 -7.25 3.52 7.54
N CYS A 84 -7.63 3.49 8.81
CA CYS A 84 -6.89 2.76 9.83
C CYS A 84 -6.81 1.27 9.44
N PRO A 85 -5.62 0.64 9.46
CA PRO A 85 -5.45 -0.71 8.95
C PRO A 85 -5.90 -1.80 9.92
N ASN A 86 -6.18 -1.48 11.19
CA ASN A 86 -6.52 -2.44 12.23
C ASN A 86 -8.01 -2.42 12.64
N HIS A 87 -8.85 -1.70 11.89
CA HIS A 87 -10.29 -1.59 12.14
C HIS A 87 -11.07 -1.64 10.83
N ALA A 88 -12.27 -2.23 10.85
CA ALA A 88 -13.19 -2.08 9.72
C ALA A 88 -13.52 -0.58 9.52
N PRO A 89 -13.70 -0.11 8.26
CA PRO A 89 -14.03 1.27 7.98
C PRO A 89 -15.25 1.77 8.78
N SER A 90 -15.05 2.81 9.58
CA SER A 90 -16.02 3.39 10.51
C SER A 90 -15.81 4.91 10.63
N PRO A 91 -16.68 5.72 11.23
CA PRO A 91 -16.47 7.17 11.30
C PRO A 91 -15.12 7.62 11.88
N CYS A 92 -14.56 6.92 12.89
CA CYS A 92 -13.24 7.25 13.45
C CYS A 92 -12.06 6.75 12.61
N SER A 93 -12.28 5.81 11.68
CA SER A 93 -11.17 5.05 11.08
C SER A 93 -10.44 5.79 9.95
N ARG A 94 -10.49 7.13 9.89
CA ARG A 94 -9.69 7.90 8.94
C ARG A 94 -8.42 8.36 9.64
N ILE A 95 -7.28 8.03 9.06
CA ILE A 95 -5.98 8.57 9.46
C ILE A 95 -6.01 10.10 9.32
N VAL A 96 -5.54 10.80 10.34
CA VAL A 96 -5.30 12.24 10.28
C VAL A 96 -3.81 12.44 10.09
N ALA A 97 -3.40 12.98 8.94
CA ALA A 97 -2.00 13.23 8.63
C ALA A 97 -1.43 14.40 9.44
N GLY A 98 -0.26 14.17 10.02
CA GLY A 98 0.68 15.19 10.46
C GLY A 98 1.66 15.58 9.34
N SER A 99 2.88 15.97 9.69
CA SER A 99 3.94 16.31 8.74
C SER A 99 4.45 15.09 7.99
N ASP A 100 4.80 14.04 8.70
CA ASP A 100 5.54 12.86 8.22
C ASP A 100 4.91 11.54 8.69
N SER A 101 3.88 11.64 9.53
CA SER A 101 3.12 10.54 10.08
C SER A 101 1.61 10.76 9.93
N GLY A 102 0.83 9.74 10.26
CA GLY A 102 -0.62 9.83 10.34
C GLY A 102 -1.15 9.04 11.53
N THR A 103 -2.13 9.63 12.23
CA THR A 103 -2.72 9.06 13.45
C THR A 103 -4.11 8.50 13.18
N CYS A 104 -4.34 7.24 13.56
CA CYS A 104 -5.67 6.66 13.58
C CYS A 104 -6.48 7.22 14.76
N GLN A 105 -7.68 7.73 14.50
CA GLN A 105 -8.50 8.35 15.55
C GLN A 105 -9.26 7.32 16.41
N CYS A 106 -9.28 6.04 16.03
CA CYS A 106 -9.97 5.00 16.81
C CYS A 106 -9.13 4.50 17.99
N ASP A 107 -7.82 4.39 17.83
CA ASP A 107 -6.89 3.76 18.79
C ASP A 107 -5.63 4.59 19.07
N SER A 108 -5.49 5.76 18.42
CA SER A 108 -4.32 6.64 18.50
C SER A 108 -3.02 6.04 17.95
N TYR A 109 -3.08 4.92 17.20
CA TYR A 109 -1.89 4.38 16.55
C TYR A 109 -1.36 5.33 15.48
N GLU A 110 -0.03 5.49 15.47
CA GLU A 110 0.69 6.38 14.56
C GLU A 110 1.50 5.61 13.54
N TYR A 111 1.37 6.01 12.28
CA TYR A 111 1.99 5.34 11.15
C TYR A 111 2.87 6.31 10.39
N SER A 112 4.05 5.88 9.96
CA SER A 112 4.90 6.67 9.08
C SER A 112 4.25 6.78 7.70
N LEU A 113 4.08 8.00 7.18
CA LEU A 113 3.65 8.20 5.79
C LEU A 113 4.83 8.02 4.81
N PHE A 114 6.07 7.90 5.30
CA PHE A 114 7.23 7.54 4.49
C PHE A 114 7.29 6.04 4.23
N THR A 115 7.01 5.23 5.27
CA THR A 115 7.21 3.78 5.19
C THR A 115 5.92 2.96 5.14
N GLY A 116 4.82 3.53 5.62
CA GLY A 116 3.55 2.84 5.91
C GLY A 116 3.54 2.15 7.28
N GLN A 117 4.68 2.09 7.97
CA GLN A 117 4.85 1.27 9.16
C GLN A 117 4.21 1.90 10.40
N LEU A 118 3.64 1.05 11.25
CA LEU A 118 3.27 1.41 12.62
C LEU A 118 4.53 1.77 13.43
N LEU A 119 4.58 2.97 14.03
CA LEU A 119 5.78 3.49 14.70
C LEU A 119 6.03 2.84 16.08
N ASP A 120 5.04 2.87 16.96
CA ASP A 120 5.15 2.36 18.34
C ASP A 120 4.37 1.06 18.52
N ARG A 121 4.79 0.02 17.80
CA ARG A 121 4.11 -1.28 17.80
C ARG A 121 4.14 -1.93 19.19
N PRO A 122 2.99 -2.24 19.81
CA PRO A 122 2.94 -2.98 21.06
C PRO A 122 3.47 -4.41 20.90
N ASP A 123 4.20 -4.88 21.90
CA ASP A 123 4.70 -6.26 21.94
C ASP A 123 3.54 -7.26 22.06
N GLY A 124 3.61 -8.34 21.29
CA GLY A 124 2.65 -9.44 21.37
C GLY A 124 1.34 -9.22 20.60
N GLU A 125 1.15 -8.08 19.93
CA GLU A 125 -0.01 -7.83 19.08
C GLU A 125 0.32 -7.98 17.58
N PHE A 126 -0.53 -8.71 16.86
CA PHE A 126 -0.47 -8.76 15.40
C PHE A 126 -1.27 -7.59 14.82
N LEU A 127 -0.56 -6.52 14.46
CA LEU A 127 -1.14 -5.32 13.83
C LEU A 127 -0.67 -5.17 12.37
N TYR A 128 -1.54 -4.68 11.52
CA TYR A 128 -1.23 -4.32 10.14
C TYR A 128 -0.61 -2.93 10.06
N ASP A 129 0.35 -2.80 9.15
CA ASP A 129 0.83 -1.50 8.65
C ASP A 129 -0.21 -0.91 7.66
N LEU A 130 0.01 0.33 7.20
CA LEU A 130 -0.87 0.94 6.20
C LEU A 130 -0.90 0.12 4.91
N LEU A 131 -2.08 0.02 4.30
CA LEU A 131 -2.24 -0.55 2.97
C LEU A 131 -1.61 0.42 1.95
N GLU A 132 -0.61 -0.07 1.22
CA GLU A 132 0.06 0.68 0.16
C GLU A 132 -0.62 0.46 -1.18
N TYR A 133 -0.82 1.54 -1.94
CA TYR A 133 -1.25 1.52 -3.33
C TYR A 133 -0.06 1.69 -4.26
N ASN A 134 -0.19 1.13 -5.46
CA ASN A 134 0.85 1.24 -6.48
C ASN A 134 0.92 2.67 -7.02
N VAL A 135 2.13 3.13 -7.30
CA VAL A 135 2.38 4.42 -7.94
C VAL A 135 3.22 4.24 -9.19
N ARG A 136 2.72 4.73 -10.31
CA ARG A 136 3.48 4.83 -11.57
C ARG A 136 3.70 6.29 -11.92
N SER A 137 4.96 6.68 -12.11
CA SER A 137 5.35 8.04 -12.50
C SER A 137 5.53 8.18 -14.01
N SER A 138 5.17 9.33 -14.58
CA SER A 138 5.37 9.68 -15.99
C SER A 138 5.51 11.19 -16.18
N VAL A 139 6.74 11.67 -16.36
CA VAL A 139 7.11 13.10 -16.55
C VAL A 139 6.54 14.00 -15.46
N SER A 140 5.31 14.48 -15.63
CA SER A 140 4.60 15.35 -14.68
C SER A 140 3.36 14.71 -14.05
N ASN A 141 3.10 13.42 -14.32
CA ASN A 141 1.92 12.72 -13.84
C ASN A 141 2.30 11.55 -12.94
N LEU A 142 1.50 11.33 -11.90
CA LEU A 142 1.49 10.10 -11.11
C LEU A 142 0.17 9.38 -11.35
N TYR A 143 0.21 8.06 -11.44
CA TYR A 143 -0.96 7.20 -11.51
C TYR A 143 -0.98 6.32 -10.27
N ILE A 144 -2.03 6.44 -9.45
CA ILE A 144 -2.20 5.72 -8.20
C ILE A 144 -3.28 4.67 -8.42
N TYR A 145 -2.99 3.41 -8.11
CA TYR A 145 -3.89 2.30 -8.43
C TYR A 145 -3.74 1.08 -7.52
N ASN A 146 -4.76 0.23 -7.58
CA ASN A 146 -4.87 -1.06 -6.90
C ASN A 146 -5.17 -2.18 -7.91
#